data_AF-A0A8S9ZHQ0-F1
#
_entry.id   AF-A0A8S9ZHQ0-F1
#
_cell.length_a   1.000
_cell.length_b   1.000
_cell.length_c   1.000
_cell.angle_alpha   90.00
_cell.angle_beta   90.00
_cell.angle_gamma   90.00
#
_symmetry.space_group_name_H-M   'P 1'
#
loop_
_entity.id
_entity.type
_entity.pdbx_description
1 polymer ?
#
loop_
_entity_poly.entity_id
_entity_poly.type
_entity_poly.pdbx_seq_one_letter_code
_entity_poly.pdbx_strand_id
1 'polypeptide(L)'
;MKKDNFDSIILVSIPCLINGYLPEMEGLPLLIYKLANINYENDEMICFSEIAYALANFYLPSMEEEEEEEENKQRIERTLRSLIFPALRNKFLPNSELGEYIKELTSTSQAFKHFGRFNKYLN
;
A
#
# COMPACT_ATOMS: atom_id res chain seq x y z
N MET A 1 -10.70 40.35 7.86
CA MET A 1 -10.25 38.95 7.96
C MET A 1 -10.21 38.57 9.42
N LYS A 2 -11.04 37.61 9.86
CA LYS A 2 -10.86 37.01 11.18
C LYS A 2 -9.51 36.27 11.16
N LYS A 3 -8.67 36.49 12.15
CA LYS A 3 -7.53 35.58 12.41
C LYS A 3 -8.16 34.30 12.92
N ASP A 4 -8.24 33.29 12.07
CA ASP A 4 -8.63 31.97 12.53
C ASP A 4 -7.55 31.47 13.48
N ASN A 5 -7.97 31.05 14.68
CA ASN A 5 -7.06 30.61 15.73
C ASN A 5 -6.69 29.14 15.49
N PHE A 6 -5.64 28.93 14.70
CA PHE A 6 -5.15 27.60 14.33
C PHE A 6 -4.53 26.83 15.52
N ASP A 7 -4.22 27.50 16.64
CA ASP A 7 -3.63 26.87 17.84
C ASP A 7 -4.52 25.81 18.49
N SER A 8 -5.79 25.72 18.07
CA SER A 8 -6.78 24.77 18.59
C SER A 8 -7.12 23.62 17.63
N ILE A 9 -6.56 23.61 16.41
CA ILE A 9 -6.88 22.56 15.43
C ILE A 9 -6.04 21.32 15.74
N ILE A 10 -6.73 20.22 16.03
CA ILE A 10 -6.12 18.92 16.31
C ILE A 10 -6.68 17.87 15.36
N LEU A 11 -5.81 17.00 14.85
CA LEU A 11 -6.23 15.83 14.09
C LEU A 11 -6.69 14.74 15.07
N VAL A 12 -7.98 14.40 15.03
CA VAL A 12 -8.57 13.42 15.95
C VAL A 12 -8.62 12.01 15.33
N SER A 13 -8.71 11.92 14.00
CA SER A 13 -8.94 10.64 13.31
C SER A 13 -8.41 10.64 11.89
N ILE A 14 -8.07 9.45 11.40
CA ILE A 14 -7.72 9.17 10.00
C ILE A 14 -8.63 8.08 9.41
N PRO A 15 -8.84 8.03 8.07
CA PRO A 15 -9.74 7.06 7.44
C PRO A 15 -9.25 5.60 7.53
N CYS A 16 -10.04 4.68 8.09
CA CYS A 16 -9.69 3.25 8.04
C CYS A 16 -9.98 2.65 6.64
N LEU A 17 -8.93 2.42 5.83
CA LEU A 17 -9.08 1.90 4.45
C LEU A 17 -9.21 0.37 4.41
N ILE A 18 -8.42 -0.34 5.23
CA ILE A 18 -8.44 -1.80 5.35
C ILE A 18 -8.68 -2.11 6.83
N ASN A 19 -9.68 -2.94 7.12
CA ASN A 19 -10.01 -3.27 8.51
C ASN A 19 -8.81 -3.93 9.20
N GLY A 20 -8.43 -3.39 10.36
CA GLY A 20 -7.27 -3.86 11.13
C GLY A 20 -5.91 -3.38 10.64
N TYR A 21 -5.85 -2.55 9.59
CA TYR A 21 -4.60 -1.94 9.12
C TYR A 21 -4.48 -0.50 9.62
N LEU A 22 -3.37 -0.21 10.30
CA LEU A 22 -2.96 1.13 10.73
C LEU A 22 -1.66 1.48 9.99
N PRO A 23 -1.62 2.62 9.26
CA PRO A 23 -0.40 3.08 8.59
C PRO A 23 0.64 3.57 9.60
N GLU A 24 1.86 3.73 9.13
CA GLU A 24 2.98 4.31 9.88
C GLU A 24 2.75 5.79 10.12
N MET A 25 2.60 6.17 11.40
CA MET A 25 2.22 7.52 11.79
C MET A 25 3.39 8.51 11.64
N GLU A 26 4.61 8.02 11.45
CA GLU A 26 5.80 8.78 11.07
C GLU A 26 5.57 9.56 9.77
N GLY A 27 4.76 9.02 8.84
CA GLY A 27 4.39 9.67 7.58
C GLY A 27 3.32 10.76 7.72
N LEU A 28 2.73 10.94 8.90
CA LEU A 28 1.59 11.84 9.09
C LEU A 28 1.92 13.31 8.78
N PRO A 29 3.08 13.88 9.17
CA PRO A 29 3.43 15.25 8.80
C PRO A 29 3.48 15.45 7.28
N LEU A 30 3.98 14.46 6.53
CA LEU A 30 4.00 14.50 5.07
C LEU A 30 2.59 14.42 4.48
N LEU A 31 1.69 13.63 5.06
CA LEU A 31 0.28 13.61 4.66
C LEU A 31 -0.36 15.00 4.84
N ILE A 32 -0.21 15.62 6.01
CA ILE A 32 -0.76 16.95 6.29
C ILE A 32 -0.19 18.00 5.34
N TYR A 33 1.12 17.96 5.08
CA TYR A 33 1.75 18.82 4.09
C TYR A 33 1.16 18.62 2.69
N LYS A 34 1.00 17.37 2.23
CA LYS A 34 0.38 17.09 0.93
C LYS A 34 -1.06 17.62 0.86
N LEU A 35 -1.88 17.34 1.89
CA LEU A 35 -3.26 17.80 1.96
C LEU A 35 -3.39 19.33 1.95
N ALA A 36 -2.46 20.05 2.58
CA ALA A 36 -2.45 21.52 2.58
C ALA A 36 -2.13 22.12 1.19
N ASN A 37 -1.48 21.37 0.31
CA ASN A 37 -1.05 21.82 -1.03
C ASN A 37 -1.99 21.37 -2.16
N ILE A 38 -3.10 20.71 -1.84
CA ILE A 38 -4.09 20.26 -2.84
C ILE A 38 -4.83 21.45 -3.44
N ASN A 39 -5.18 21.34 -4.72
CA ASN A 39 -5.98 22.34 -5.40
C ASN A 39 -7.48 22.19 -5.07
N TYR A 40 -7.94 22.89 -4.02
CA TYR A 40 -9.34 22.80 -3.56
C TYR A 40 -10.36 23.62 -4.39
N GLU A 41 -9.92 24.59 -5.19
CA GLU A 41 -10.82 25.61 -5.73
C GLU A 41 -11.25 25.38 -7.19
N ASN A 42 -10.41 24.75 -8.01
CA ASN A 42 -10.53 24.88 -9.47
C ASN A 42 -11.18 23.67 -10.16
N ASP A 43 -11.01 22.46 -9.62
CA ASP A 43 -11.53 21.23 -10.23
C ASP A 43 -11.78 20.17 -9.15
N GLU A 44 -13.05 19.80 -8.96
CA GLU A 44 -13.48 18.83 -7.95
C GLU A 44 -12.89 17.43 -8.18
N MET A 45 -12.79 17.00 -9.44
CA MET A 45 -12.25 15.69 -9.79
C MET A 45 -10.76 15.62 -9.50
N ILE A 46 -10.02 16.68 -9.84
CA ILE A 46 -8.59 16.77 -9.53
C ILE A 46 -8.40 16.81 -8.01
N CYS A 47 -9.15 17.63 -7.28
CA CYS A 47 -9.08 17.71 -5.82
C CYS A 47 -9.26 16.34 -5.16
N PHE A 48 -10.32 15.59 -5.51
CA PHE A 48 -10.53 14.26 -4.97
C PHE A 48 -9.45 13.26 -5.36
N SER A 49 -8.94 13.34 -6.59
CA SER A 49 -7.83 12.49 -7.03
C SER A 49 -6.57 12.75 -6.19
N GLU A 50 -6.22 14.01 -5.94
CA GLU A 50 -5.03 14.39 -5.15
C GLU A 50 -5.17 13.97 -3.69
N ILE A 51 -6.37 14.09 -3.09
CA ILE A 51 -6.65 13.60 -1.74
C ILE A 51 -6.48 12.08 -1.70
N ALA A 52 -7.05 11.36 -2.66
CA ALA A 52 -6.95 9.91 -2.74
C ALA A 52 -5.50 9.45 -2.91
N TYR A 53 -4.69 10.13 -3.73
CA TYR A 53 -3.27 9.83 -3.88
C TYR A 53 -2.45 10.16 -2.63
N ALA A 54 -2.75 11.28 -1.95
CA ALA A 54 -2.07 11.63 -0.69
C ALA A 54 -2.33 10.55 0.37
N LEU A 55 -3.57 10.10 0.51
CA LEU A 55 -3.94 9.00 1.39
C LEU A 55 -3.31 7.67 0.95
N ALA A 56 -3.39 7.31 -0.34
CA ALA A 56 -2.81 6.06 -0.84
C ALA A 56 -1.30 5.96 -0.53
N ASN A 57 -0.57 7.06 -0.71
CA ASN A 57 0.85 7.12 -0.36
C ASN A 57 1.11 6.99 1.14
N PHE A 58 0.29 7.63 1.98
CA PHE A 58 0.42 7.51 3.43
C PHE A 58 0.09 6.10 3.95
N TYR A 59 -0.80 5.38 3.27
CA TYR A 59 -1.17 4.01 3.63
C TYR A 59 -0.22 2.94 3.08
N LEU A 60 0.77 3.30 2.26
CA LEU A 60 1.76 2.34 1.77
C LEU A 60 2.75 2.01 2.91
N PRO A 61 2.99 0.73 3.24
CA PRO A 61 4.03 0.38 4.22
C PRO A 61 5.39 0.90 3.79
N SER A 62 6.17 1.49 4.71
CA SER A 62 7.54 1.94 4.38
C SER A 62 8.39 0.72 4.03
N MET A 63 9.12 0.83 2.92
CA MET A 63 10.07 -0.18 2.43
C MET A 63 11.52 0.26 2.66
N GLU A 64 11.75 1.23 3.55
CA GLU A 64 13.09 1.77 3.79
C GLU A 64 14.09 0.70 4.27
N GLU A 65 15.28 0.75 3.68
CA GLU A 65 16.39 -0.20 3.82
C GLU A 65 17.34 0.21 4.95
N GLU A 66 16.83 0.53 6.14
CA GLU A 66 17.69 0.83 7.30
C GLU A 66 17.85 -0.39 8.23
N GLU A 67 18.95 -0.38 9.01
CA GLU A 67 19.63 -1.48 9.73
C GLU A 67 18.77 -2.33 10.69
N GLU A 68 17.48 -2.01 10.87
CA GLU A 68 16.45 -2.83 11.54
C GLU A 68 15.72 -3.77 10.56
N GLU A 69 16.44 -4.29 9.56
CA GLU A 69 15.89 -4.94 8.37
C GLU A 69 14.95 -6.10 8.68
N GLU A 70 15.26 -6.95 9.67
CA GLU A 70 14.53 -8.21 9.86
C GLU A 70 13.16 -8.03 10.55
N GLU A 71 13.08 -7.21 11.59
CA GLU A 71 11.80 -6.99 12.28
C GLU A 71 10.83 -6.21 11.39
N ASN A 72 11.34 -5.18 10.70
CA ASN A 72 10.53 -4.39 9.79
C ASN A 72 10.03 -5.23 8.61
N LYS A 73 10.92 -6.03 7.99
CA LYS A 73 10.55 -6.93 6.89
C LYS A 73 9.52 -7.97 7.34
N GLN A 74 9.67 -8.56 8.52
CA GLN A 74 8.67 -9.50 9.05
C GLN A 74 7.33 -8.82 9.30
N ARG A 75 7.33 -7.58 9.82
CA ARG A 75 6.10 -6.79 10.01
C ARG A 75 5.41 -6.55 8.67
N ILE A 76 6.14 -6.06 7.67
CA ILE A 76 5.62 -5.80 6.31
C ILE A 76 5.08 -7.09 5.69
N GLU A 77 5.82 -8.19 5.78
CA GLU A 77 5.42 -9.49 5.25
C GLU A 77 4.12 -9.99 5.89
N ARG A 78 3.99 -9.87 7.23
CA ARG A 78 2.76 -10.22 7.95
C ARG A 78 1.60 -9.34 7.51
N THR A 79 1.79 -8.03 7.40
CA THR A 79 0.78 -7.08 6.95
C THR A 79 0.31 -7.38 5.53
N LEU A 80 1.26 -7.60 4.61
CA LEU A 80 0.95 -7.95 3.22
C LEU A 80 0.14 -9.24 3.14
N ARG A 81 0.60 -10.30 3.82
CA ARG A 81 -0.03 -11.63 3.78
C ARG A 81 -1.41 -11.66 4.45
N SER A 82 -1.57 -11.02 5.60
CA SER A 82 -2.77 -11.16 6.43
C SER A 82 -3.84 -10.11 6.19
N LEU A 83 -3.47 -8.91 5.71
CA LEU A 83 -4.39 -7.79 5.54
C LEU A 83 -4.49 -7.35 4.08
N ILE A 84 -3.37 -7.00 3.45
CA ILE A 84 -3.38 -6.34 2.13
C ILE A 84 -3.77 -7.31 1.02
N PHE A 85 -3.13 -8.48 0.87
CA PHE A 85 -3.47 -9.43 -0.18
C PHE A 85 -4.92 -9.95 -0.08
N PRO A 86 -5.46 -10.27 1.11
CA PRO A 86 -6.88 -10.59 1.25
C PRO A 86 -7.81 -9.45 0.83
N ALA A 87 -7.47 -8.19 1.14
CA ALA A 87 -8.24 -7.04 0.71
C ALA A 87 -8.18 -6.85 -0.82
N LEU A 88 -6.98 -6.99 -1.41
CA LEU A 88 -6.77 -6.89 -2.85
C LEU A 88 -7.61 -7.93 -3.61
N ARG A 89 -7.62 -9.19 -3.17
CA ARG A 89 -8.37 -10.27 -3.82
C ARG A 89 -9.86 -9.96 -4.00
N ASN A 90 -10.47 -9.21 -3.09
CA ASN A 90 -11.91 -8.99 -3.06
C ASN A 90 -12.35 -7.66 -3.70
N LYS A 91 -11.49 -6.63 -3.69
CA LYS A 91 -11.88 -5.25 -4.02
C LYS A 91 -11.00 -4.56 -5.06
N PHE A 92 -9.89 -5.18 -5.47
CA PHE A 92 -8.93 -4.53 -6.35
C PHE A 92 -9.33 -4.63 -7.83
N LEU A 93 -9.34 -3.48 -8.50
CA LEU A 93 -9.50 -3.36 -9.94
C LEU A 93 -8.19 -2.82 -10.51
N PRO A 94 -7.33 -3.68 -11.09
CA PRO A 94 -6.04 -3.24 -11.62
C PRO A 94 -6.24 -2.31 -12.81
N ASN A 95 -5.44 -1.25 -12.90
CA ASN A 95 -5.38 -0.45 -14.13
C ASN A 95 -4.65 -1.24 -15.24
N SER A 96 -4.80 -0.80 -16.49
CA SER A 96 -4.17 -1.45 -17.65
C SER A 96 -2.64 -1.46 -17.59
N GLU A 97 -2.06 -0.50 -16.88
CA GLU A 97 -0.61 -0.31 -16.76
C GLU A 97 0.02 -1.26 -15.71
N LEU A 98 -0.77 -1.77 -14.76
CA LEU A 98 -0.24 -2.62 -13.68
C LEU A 98 0.46 -3.88 -14.23
N GLY A 99 -0.01 -4.39 -15.37
CA GLY A 99 0.58 -5.56 -16.01
C GLY A 99 2.08 -5.40 -16.32
N GLU A 100 2.54 -4.18 -16.58
CA GLU A 100 3.96 -3.90 -16.86
C GLU A 100 4.86 -4.09 -15.62
N TYR A 101 4.27 -3.99 -14.43
CA TYR A 101 4.94 -4.18 -13.15
C TYR A 101 4.86 -5.63 -12.64
N ILE A 102 4.11 -6.51 -13.31
CA ILE A 102 3.95 -7.91 -12.93
C ILE A 102 4.75 -8.80 -13.88
N LYS A 103 5.80 -9.43 -13.36
CA LYS A 103 6.66 -10.33 -14.12
C LYS A 103 6.44 -11.79 -13.72
N GLU A 104 6.07 -12.64 -14.68
CA GLU A 104 6.08 -14.09 -14.49
C GLU A 104 7.53 -14.57 -14.35
N LEU A 105 7.87 -15.14 -13.19
CA LEU A 105 9.19 -15.71 -12.95
C LEU A 105 9.28 -17.18 -13.36
N THR A 106 8.19 -17.93 -13.18
CA THR A 106 8.11 -19.35 -13.52
C THR A 106 6.64 -19.81 -13.57
N SER A 107 6.41 -20.98 -14.16
CA SER A 107 5.14 -21.71 -14.10
C SER A 107 5.32 -23.06 -13.42
N THR A 108 4.25 -23.58 -12.83
CA THR A 108 4.24 -24.93 -12.21
C THR A 108 4.71 -26.00 -13.19
N SER A 109 4.29 -25.93 -14.46
CA SER A 109 4.72 -26.84 -15.53
C SER A 109 6.23 -26.82 -15.77
N GLN A 110 6.88 -25.65 -15.67
CA GLN A 110 8.34 -25.55 -15.78
C GLN A 110 9.03 -26.09 -14.53
N ALA A 111 8.53 -25.76 -13.35
CA ALA A 111 9.07 -26.27 -12.09
C ALA A 111 9.02 -27.80 -12.01
N PHE A 112 7.90 -28.43 -12.37
CA PHE A 112 7.75 -29.89 -12.30
C PHE A 112 8.61 -30.68 -13.29
N LYS A 113 9.16 -30.04 -14.34
CA LYS A 113 10.16 -30.69 -15.21
C LYS A 113 11.46 -31.02 -14.46
N HIS A 114 11.82 -30.20 -13.48
CA HIS A 114 13.04 -30.34 -12.70
C HIS A 114 12.78 -30.96 -11.31
N PHE A 115 11.61 -30.70 -10.73
CA PHE A 115 11.22 -31.17 -9.40
C PHE A 115 10.21 -32.32 -9.41
N GLY A 116 9.95 -32.92 -10.57
CA GLY A 116 9.09 -34.09 -10.72
C GLY A 116 9.66 -35.30 -9.96
N ARG A 117 8.77 -36.13 -9.39
CA ARG A 117 9.19 -37.37 -8.73
C ARG A 117 9.80 -38.33 -9.76
N PHE A 118 11.01 -38.82 -9.52
CA PHE A 118 11.54 -40.00 -10.21
C PHE A 118 10.65 -41.19 -9.88
N ASN A 119 9.73 -41.56 -10.79
CA ASN A 119 8.99 -42.81 -10.68
C ASN A 119 9.97 -43.96 -10.97
N LYS A 120 10.60 -44.51 -9.92
CA LYS A 120 11.48 -45.69 -9.98
C LYS A 120 10.74 -47.03 -10.14
N TYR A 121 9.45 -47.02 -10.49
CA TYR A 121 8.60 -48.23 -10.48
C TYR A 121 7.90 -48.51 -11.82
N LEU A 122 8.62 -48.45 -12.92
CA LEU A 122 8.23 -49.08 -14.18
C LEU A 122 9.46 -49.84 -14.73
N ASN A 123 9.65 -51.06 -14.25
CA ASN A 123 10.38 -52.16 -14.90
C ASN A 123 9.40 -53.31 -15.05
#